data_AF-A0ABD6EBJ3-F1
#
_entry.id   AF-A0ABD6EBJ3-F1
#
_cell.length_a   1.000
_cell.length_b   1.000
_cell.length_c   1.000
_cell.angle_alpha   90.00
_cell.angle_beta   90.00
_cell.angle_gamma   90.00
#
_symmetry.space_group_name_H-M   'P 1'
#
loop_
_entity.id
_entity.type
_entity.pdbx_description
1 polymer ?
#
loop_
_entity_poly.entity_id
_entity_poly.type
_entity_poly.pdbx_seq_one_letter_code
_entity_poly.pdbx_strand_id
1 'polypeptide(L)'
;MFKVGVAGISQEYNSKIKHYVAPNITTNAFQKNMDKNRYKDVLCIDQTRVVLEGGNDYIHANYVRGPPLTNTFICTQVSDPIVYIKFDFLCCPFRII
;
A
#
# COMPACT_ATOMS: atom_id res chain seq x y z
N MET A 1 -7.83 8.92 -26.33
CA MET A 1 -9.23 9.28 -26.03
C MET A 1 -9.87 8.10 -25.31
N PHE A 2 -10.19 8.23 -24.02
CA PHE A 2 -10.83 7.15 -23.26
C PHE A 2 -12.16 6.82 -23.94
N LYS A 3 -12.30 5.61 -24.48
CA LYS A 3 -13.49 5.16 -25.22
C LYS A 3 -14.76 5.08 -24.35
N VAL A 4 -14.61 5.29 -23.04
CA VAL A 4 -15.63 5.11 -22.03
C VAL A 4 -15.70 6.39 -21.20
N GLY A 5 -16.87 7.03 -21.14
CA GLY A 5 -17.09 8.24 -20.32
C GLY A 5 -17.06 7.93 -18.82
N VAL A 6 -17.21 8.97 -17.99
CA VAL A 6 -17.18 8.86 -16.51
C VAL A 6 -18.08 7.73 -15.99
N ALA A 7 -19.29 7.62 -16.54
CA ALA A 7 -20.25 6.59 -16.15
C ALA A 7 -19.71 5.16 -16.36
N GLY A 8 -19.06 4.90 -17.50
CA GLY A 8 -18.55 3.55 -17.76
C GLY A 8 -17.25 3.25 -17.00
N ILE A 9 -16.38 4.25 -16.75
CA ILE A 9 -15.23 4.06 -15.84
C ILE A 9 -15.72 3.76 -14.41
N SER A 10 -16.76 4.46 -13.96
CA SER A 10 -17.39 4.20 -12.66
C SER A 10 -17.98 2.79 -12.58
N GLN A 11 -18.65 2.33 -13.62
CA GLN A 11 -19.18 0.97 -13.70
C GLN A 11 -18.06 -0.09 -13.67
N GLU A 12 -16.97 0.13 -14.42
CA GLU A 12 -15.82 -0.77 -14.42
C GLU A 12 -15.17 -0.86 -13.03
N TYR A 13 -14.95 0.27 -12.38
CA TYR A 13 -14.40 0.31 -11.03
C TYR A 13 -15.27 -0.48 -10.05
N ASN A 14 -16.59 -0.22 -10.04
CA ASN A 14 -17.52 -0.87 -9.11
C ASN A 14 -17.65 -2.38 -9.34
N SER A 15 -17.61 -2.82 -10.61
CA SER A 15 -17.81 -4.24 -10.96
C SER A 15 -16.54 -5.09 -10.82
N LYS A 16 -15.35 -4.53 -11.10
CA LYS A 16 -14.12 -5.31 -11.21
C LYS A 16 -13.06 -4.95 -10.17
N ILE A 17 -12.98 -3.70 -9.73
CA ILE A 17 -11.82 -3.19 -8.98
C ILE A 17 -12.14 -3.04 -7.49
N LYS A 18 -13.31 -2.49 -7.14
CA LYS A 18 -13.68 -2.11 -5.77
C LYS A 18 -13.52 -3.25 -4.75
N HIS A 19 -13.82 -4.48 -5.16
CA HIS A 19 -13.76 -5.67 -4.32
C HIS A 19 -12.64 -6.63 -4.73
N TYR A 20 -11.72 -6.18 -5.59
CA TYR A 20 -10.62 -7.02 -6.03
C TYR A 20 -9.66 -7.31 -4.88
N VAL A 21 -9.36 -8.58 -4.70
CA VAL A 21 -8.34 -9.07 -3.79
C VAL A 21 -7.41 -9.94 -4.61
N ALA A 22 -6.10 -9.65 -4.58
CA ALA A 22 -5.14 -10.45 -5.31
C ALA A 22 -5.14 -11.90 -4.80
N PRO A 23 -5.06 -12.90 -5.68
CA PRO A 23 -5.02 -14.30 -5.25
C PRO A 23 -3.73 -14.58 -4.48
N ASN A 24 -3.78 -15.51 -3.53
CA ASN A 24 -2.64 -15.99 -2.74
C ASN A 24 -1.92 -14.92 -1.89
N ILE A 25 -2.62 -13.87 -1.48
CA ILE A 25 -2.10 -12.92 -0.50
C ILE A 25 -2.37 -13.39 0.93
N THR A 26 -1.50 -12.99 1.85
CA THR A 26 -1.69 -13.21 3.29
C THR A 26 -1.52 -11.89 4.04
N THR A 27 -2.12 -11.78 5.22
CA THR A 27 -2.10 -10.58 6.07
C THR A 27 -1.77 -10.90 7.53
N ASN A 28 -0.97 -11.94 7.74
CA ASN A 28 -0.65 -12.46 9.07
C ASN A 28 0.09 -11.43 9.93
N ALA A 29 1.02 -10.67 9.35
CA ALA A 29 1.75 -9.65 10.08
C ALA A 29 0.82 -8.49 10.46
N PHE A 30 -0.10 -8.11 9.57
CA PHE A 30 -1.14 -7.12 9.85
C PHE A 30 -2.04 -7.55 11.00
N GLN A 31 -2.53 -8.78 11.00
CA GLN A 31 -3.39 -9.32 12.07
C GLN A 31 -2.68 -9.45 13.42
N LYS A 32 -1.37 -9.70 13.43
CA LYS A 32 -0.56 -9.77 14.66
C LYS A 32 -0.25 -8.41 15.27
N ASN A 33 -0.30 -7.33 14.47
CA ASN A 33 0.09 -5.97 14.87
C ASN A 33 -1.08 -4.99 14.71
N MET A 34 -2.30 -5.42 15.04
CA MET A 34 -3.52 -4.61 14.86
C MET A 34 -3.49 -3.28 15.62
N ASP A 35 -2.72 -3.21 16.71
CA ASP A 35 -2.45 -2.02 17.51
C ASP A 35 -1.62 -0.95 16.77
N LYS A 36 -0.81 -1.37 15.79
CA LYS A 36 0.04 -0.48 14.98
C LYS A 36 -0.64 0.01 13.70
N ASN A 37 -1.87 -0.46 13.43
CA ASN A 37 -2.62 -0.16 12.21
C ASN A 37 -3.63 0.95 12.47
N ARG A 38 -3.52 2.05 11.71
CA ARG A 38 -4.44 3.19 11.86
C ARG A 38 -5.86 2.85 11.40
N TYR A 39 -5.97 2.07 10.34
CA TYR A 39 -7.23 1.67 9.73
C TYR A 39 -7.29 0.14 9.65
N LYS A 40 -8.34 -0.46 10.20
CA LYS A 40 -8.51 -1.93 10.27
C LYS A 40 -9.01 -2.54 8.96
N ASP A 41 -9.64 -1.73 8.13
CA ASP A 41 -10.16 -2.04 6.81
C ASP A 41 -9.14 -1.84 5.69
N VAL A 42 -7.97 -1.27 5.99
CA VAL A 42 -6.86 -1.11 5.05
C VAL A 42 -5.79 -2.16 5.35
N LEU A 43 -5.79 -3.24 4.56
CA LEU A 43 -4.89 -4.38 4.77
C LEU A 43 -3.45 -4.07 4.37
N CYS A 44 -2.49 -4.60 5.15
CA CYS A 44 -1.08 -4.67 4.77
C CYS A 44 -0.74 -6.11 4.35
N ILE A 45 -0.24 -6.26 3.11
CA ILE A 45 -0.01 -7.55 2.47
C ILE A 45 1.38 -8.09 2.85
N ASP A 46 1.47 -9.34 3.32
CA ASP A 46 2.73 -9.92 3.78
C ASP A 46 3.78 -10.02 2.66
N GLN A 47 3.35 -10.36 1.43
CA GLN A 47 4.23 -10.62 0.29
C GLN A 47 5.03 -9.39 -0.15
N THR A 48 4.52 -8.19 0.13
CA THR A 48 5.15 -6.93 -0.28
C THR A 48 5.40 -5.99 0.89
N ARG A 49 5.20 -6.44 2.14
CA ARG A 49 5.39 -5.55 3.30
C ARG A 49 6.86 -5.12 3.43
N VAL A 50 7.06 -3.93 3.96
CA VAL A 50 8.38 -3.49 4.42
C VAL A 50 8.67 -4.19 5.75
N VAL A 51 9.83 -4.82 5.84
CA VAL A 51 10.30 -5.50 7.06
C VAL A 51 11.39 -4.63 7.69
N LEU A 52 11.19 -4.22 8.93
CA LEU A 52 12.18 -3.41 9.66
C LEU A 52 13.24 -4.31 10.30
N GLU A 53 14.47 -3.80 10.41
CA GLU A 53 15.55 -4.45 11.16
C GLU A 53 15.52 -3.96 12.63
N GLY A 54 15.76 -4.86 13.61
CA GLY A 54 15.90 -4.46 15.02
C GLY A 54 14.82 -4.94 16.00
N GLY A 55 14.26 -6.14 15.80
CA GLY A 55 13.41 -6.83 16.79
C GLY A 55 11.92 -6.52 16.72
N ASN A 56 11.53 -5.35 16.20
CA ASN A 56 10.15 -5.06 15.78
C ASN A 56 10.11 -4.92 14.26
N ASP A 57 9.72 -5.99 13.57
CA ASP A 57 9.84 -6.11 12.12
C ASP A 57 8.64 -5.52 11.34
N TYR A 58 7.67 -4.94 12.04
CA TYR A 58 6.39 -4.53 11.45
C TYR A 58 6.21 -3.02 11.36
N ILE A 59 5.94 -2.57 10.14
CA ILE A 59 5.35 -1.28 9.81
C ILE A 59 4.23 -1.51 8.79
N HIS A 60 3.15 -0.73 8.88
CA HIS A 60 2.05 -0.76 7.90
C HIS A 60 2.48 -0.02 6.62
N ALA A 61 3.35 -0.67 5.86
CA ALA A 61 3.88 -0.19 4.60
C ALA A 61 4.14 -1.35 3.63
N ASN A 62 3.92 -1.12 2.33
CA ASN A 62 4.12 -2.08 1.26
C ASN A 62 4.96 -1.48 0.12
N TYR A 63 5.81 -2.31 -0.47
CA TYR A 63 6.47 -2.01 -1.74
C TYR A 63 5.46 -2.08 -2.89
N VAL A 64 5.36 -0.98 -3.65
CA VAL A 64 4.52 -0.88 -4.84
C VAL A 64 5.43 -0.76 -6.06
N ARG A 65 5.27 -1.70 -6.99
CA ARG A 65 6.04 -1.78 -8.24
C ARG A 65 5.22 -2.44 -9.33
N GLY A 66 5.59 -2.19 -10.58
CA GLY A 66 4.97 -2.77 -11.76
C GLY A 66 4.63 -1.70 -12.80
N PRO A 67 4.43 -2.07 -14.07
CA PRO A 67 4.07 -1.11 -15.11
C PRO A 67 2.79 -0.35 -14.73
N PRO A 68 2.70 0.98 -14.97
CA PRO A 68 3.65 1.84 -15.69
C PRO A 68 4.74 2.49 -14.79
N LEU A 69 4.89 2.06 -13.53
CA LEU A 69 5.84 2.64 -12.59
C LEU A 69 7.28 2.29 -13.00
N THR A 70 8.13 3.31 -13.09
CA THR A 70 9.57 3.15 -13.39
C THR A 70 10.40 2.81 -12.16
N ASN A 71 9.94 3.22 -10.98
CA ASN A 71 10.60 2.99 -9.70
C ASN A 71 9.73 2.14 -8.78
N THR A 72 10.37 1.51 -7.79
CA THR A 72 9.66 0.90 -6.67
C THR A 72 9.40 1.97 -5.62
N PHE A 73 8.14 2.09 -5.21
CA PHE A 73 7.70 3.01 -4.18
C PHE A 73 7.38 2.26 -2.90
N ILE A 74 7.32 3.00 -1.80
CA ILE A 74 6.80 2.50 -0.54
C ILE A 74 5.57 3.31 -0.22
N CYS A 75 4.45 2.62 -0.13
CA CYS A 75 3.20 3.21 0.33
C CYS A 75 2.98 2.78 1.77
N THR A 76 2.72 3.76 2.64
CA THR A 76 2.56 3.57 4.09
C THR A 76 1.33 4.29 4.57
N GLN A 77 0.74 3.82 5.67
CA GLN A 77 -0.28 4.59 6.38
C GLN A 77 0.31 5.91 6.91
N VAL A 78 -0.54 6.91 7.14
CA VAL A 78 -0.14 8.17 7.79
C VAL A 78 0.26 7.89 9.24
N SER A 79 1.53 8.13 9.57
CA SER A 79 2.04 8.15 10.93
C SER A 79 1.48 9.36 11.68
N ASP A 80 1.01 9.16 12.92
CA ASP A 80 0.82 10.27 13.87
C ASP A 80 2.19 10.97 14.12
N PRO A 81 2.24 12.25 14.53
CA PRO A 81 3.12 13.27 13.96
C PRO A 81 4.62 13.20 14.35
N ILE A 82 5.16 12.05 14.71
CA ILE A 82 6.55 11.89 15.18
C ILE A 82 7.37 10.91 14.34
N VAL A 83 6.79 10.14 13.43
CA VAL A 83 7.59 9.32 12.50
C VAL A 83 7.68 10.04 11.16
N TYR A 84 8.80 10.74 10.95
CA TYR A 84 9.22 11.28 9.66
C TYR A 84 9.30 10.14 8.63
N ILE A 85 8.20 9.88 7.95
CA ILE A 85 8.22 9.13 6.69
C ILE A 85 7.85 10.14 5.62
N LYS A 86 8.84 10.48 4.81
CA LYS A 86 8.77 11.46 3.73
C LYS A 86 7.60 11.08 2.81
N PHE A 87 6.50 11.80 2.95
CA PHE A 87 5.44 11.85 1.95
C PHE A 87 5.94 12.76 0.82
N ASP A 88 5.91 12.28 -0.40
CA ASP A 88 5.38 13.09 -1.49
C ASP A 88 4.76 12.17 -2.54
N PHE A 89 3.52 12.53 -2.90
CA PHE A 89 2.87 12.08 -4.12
C PHE A 89 3.83 12.32 -5.30
N LEU A 90 4.11 11.26 -6.07
CA LEU A 90 4.94 11.32 -7.27
C LEU A 90 6.40 11.79 -7.03
N CYS A 91 7.37 11.00 -7.51
CA CYS A 91 8.78 11.41 -7.66
C CYS A 91 9.59 11.62 -6.38
N CYS A 92 10.27 10.57 -5.90
CA CYS A 92 11.74 10.56 -5.87
C CYS A 92 12.28 9.20 -5.38
N PRO A 93 13.35 8.66 -5.99
CA PRO A 93 14.12 7.58 -5.38
C PRO A 93 14.90 8.19 -4.21
N PHE A 94 15.00 7.53 -3.06
CA PHE A 94 16.23 7.43 -2.25
C PHE A 94 15.89 6.85 -0.86
N ARG A 95 16.39 5.61 -0.69
CA ARG A 95 17.01 5.01 0.50
C ARG A 95 16.35 5.32 1.85
N ILE A 96 15.66 4.31 2.37
CA ILE A 96 15.35 4.18 3.80
C ILE A 96 16.66 3.93 4.54
N ILE A 97 16.95 4.77 5.53
CA ILE A 97 17.84 4.51 6.67
C ILE A 97 16.97 4.53 7.91
#